data_AF-A0A814MWN9-F1
#
_entry.id   AF-A0A814MWN9-F1
#
_cell.length_a   1.000
_cell.length_b   1.000
_cell.length_c   1.000
_cell.angle_alpha   90.00
_cell.angle_beta   90.00
_cell.angle_gamma   90.00
#
_symmetry.space_group_name_H-M   'P 1'
#
loop_
_entity.id
_entity.type
_entity.pdbx_description
1 polymer ?
#
loop_
_entity_poly.entity_id
_entity_poly.type
_entity_poly.pdbx_seq_one_letter_code
_entity_poly.pdbx_strand_id
1 'polypeptide(L)'
;MYMIIENSPNTEPKGFVTFSLNERIPRILLWINHHFLLAEEYAPNTSSLYITFLCVRTDMKLVIKMQNNGQVRIQTDDIELAGNIIQSLGKFLKIEDLQTVGDFPQEFEILEQIFYQIEEYQTVRQKLSSDMAEHASIIRNFLIRAEDARLIGDISIMKQHYIDLLNLNHDLINGYQIRCTNHEELMKNLRYLNQIIQKAGNLRIGKYKTNTIKHCRAAIKENNAQLLIKSIKTGNV
;
A
#
# COMPACT_ATOMS: atom_id res chain seq x y z
N MET A 1 9.55 -20.55 6.41
CA MET A 1 9.83 -22.00 6.33
C MET A 1 8.57 -22.64 5.80
N TYR A 2 8.66 -23.36 4.69
CA TYR A 2 7.51 -23.91 3.98
C TYR A 2 7.64 -25.43 3.94
N MET A 3 6.55 -26.14 4.25
CA MET A 3 6.48 -27.61 4.14
C MET A 3 5.54 -27.97 3.01
N ILE A 4 5.88 -28.99 2.23
CA ILE A 4 4.95 -29.56 1.25
C ILE A 4 3.86 -30.31 2.00
N ILE A 5 2.60 -30.10 1.61
CA ILE A 5 1.46 -30.84 2.12
C ILE A 5 0.69 -31.51 0.97
N GLU A 6 0.23 -32.74 1.17
CA GLU A 6 -0.73 -33.38 0.28
C GLU A 6 -2.11 -32.75 0.47
N ASN A 7 -2.77 -32.49 -0.66
CA ASN A 7 -3.74 -31.42 -0.74
C ASN A 7 -5.14 -31.82 -0.23
N SER A 8 -5.83 -30.89 0.44
CA SER A 8 -7.29 -30.92 0.61
C SER A 8 -7.91 -29.71 -0.14
N PRO A 9 -8.84 -29.93 -1.09
CA PRO A 9 -9.31 -28.89 -2.02
C PRO A 9 -10.11 -27.74 -1.38
N ASN A 10 -10.55 -27.86 -0.13
CA ASN A 10 -11.48 -26.93 0.51
C ASN A 10 -10.84 -25.66 1.12
N THR A 11 -9.54 -25.41 0.91
CA THR A 11 -8.82 -24.29 1.57
C THR A 11 -7.79 -23.62 0.66
N GLU A 12 -8.12 -23.41 -0.62
CA GLU A 12 -7.24 -22.63 -1.50
C GLU A 12 -7.32 -21.13 -1.14
N PRO A 13 -6.18 -20.40 -1.14
CA PRO A 13 -6.16 -18.96 -0.90
C PRO A 13 -6.92 -18.21 -2.00
N LYS A 14 -7.54 -17.08 -1.62
CA LYS A 14 -8.35 -16.25 -2.53
C LYS A 14 -7.46 -15.43 -3.45
N GLY A 15 -6.31 -14.98 -2.95
CA GLY A 15 -5.33 -14.24 -3.72
C GLY A 15 -4.63 -15.11 -4.76
N PHE A 16 -4.44 -14.59 -5.98
CA PHE A 16 -3.69 -15.27 -7.02
C PHE A 16 -2.98 -14.33 -7.97
N VAL A 17 -1.93 -14.85 -8.62
CA VAL A 17 -1.21 -14.22 -9.71
C VAL A 17 -1.02 -15.22 -10.84
N THR A 18 -1.37 -14.81 -12.05
CA THR A 18 -1.20 -15.58 -13.28
C THR A 18 -0.25 -14.86 -14.23
N PHE A 19 0.59 -15.66 -14.89
CA PHE A 19 1.48 -15.20 -15.94
C PHE A 19 1.85 -16.37 -16.86
N SER A 20 2.37 -16.04 -18.04
CA SER A 20 2.77 -17.05 -19.02
C SER A 20 4.29 -17.08 -19.16
N LEU A 21 4.86 -18.28 -19.10
CA LEU A 21 6.28 -18.54 -19.32
C LEU A 21 6.46 -19.44 -20.54
N ASN A 22 7.45 -19.12 -21.38
CA ASN A 22 7.89 -19.99 -22.46
C ASN A 22 9.04 -20.89 -21.99
N GLU A 23 8.82 -21.64 -20.90
CA GLU A 23 9.83 -22.49 -20.28
C GLU A 23 9.29 -23.88 -19.95
N ARG A 24 10.20 -24.85 -19.81
CA ARG A 24 9.82 -26.24 -19.54
C ARG A 24 9.60 -26.46 -18.04
N ILE A 25 8.60 -27.28 -17.68
CA ILE A 25 8.27 -27.65 -16.30
C ILE A 25 9.49 -28.16 -15.49
N PRO A 26 10.39 -29.00 -16.03
CA PRO A 26 11.59 -29.43 -15.32
C PRO A 26 12.50 -28.29 -14.85
N ARG A 27 12.52 -27.17 -15.57
CA ARG A 27 13.36 -26.02 -15.18
C ARG A 27 12.78 -25.27 -13.98
N ILE A 28 11.45 -25.20 -13.89
CA ILE A 28 10.75 -24.63 -12.75
C ILE A 28 10.85 -25.57 -11.54
N LEU A 29 10.80 -26.89 -11.76
CA LEU A 29 11.07 -27.87 -10.70
C LEU A 29 12.48 -27.72 -10.11
N LEU A 30 13.49 -27.53 -10.96
CA LEU A 30 14.87 -27.29 -10.51
C LEU A 30 14.99 -26.00 -9.70
N TRP A 31 14.26 -24.95 -10.09
CA TRP A 31 14.16 -23.72 -9.30
C TRP A 31 13.52 -23.99 -7.93
N ILE A 32 12.42 -24.73 -7.88
CA ILE A 32 11.71 -25.08 -6.63
C ILE A 32 12.64 -25.85 -5.69
N ASN A 33 13.30 -26.90 -6.18
CA ASN A 33 14.21 -27.72 -5.37
C ASN A 33 15.42 -26.92 -4.84
N HIS A 34 15.87 -25.89 -5.57
CA HIS A 34 16.98 -25.05 -5.12
C HIS A 34 16.55 -23.94 -4.15
N HIS A 35 15.30 -23.46 -4.23
CA HIS A 35 14.83 -22.30 -3.46
C HIS A 35 13.95 -22.68 -2.26
N PHE A 36 13.41 -23.89 -2.23
CA PHE A 36 12.65 -24.43 -1.10
C PHE A 36 13.42 -25.57 -0.43
N LEU A 37 13.37 -25.60 0.90
CA LEU A 37 13.92 -26.70 1.70
C LEU A 37 12.92 -27.85 1.67
N LEU A 38 13.10 -28.77 0.72
CA LEU A 38 12.26 -29.95 0.58
C LEU A 38 12.89 -31.14 1.31
N ALA A 39 12.07 -31.99 1.93
CA ALA A 39 12.53 -33.23 2.56
C ALA A 39 12.98 -34.28 1.53
N GLU A 40 12.33 -34.29 0.37
CA GLU A 40 12.68 -35.10 -0.81
C GLU A 40 12.54 -34.24 -2.07
N GLU A 41 13.34 -34.52 -3.10
CA GLU A 41 13.23 -33.81 -4.38
C GLU A 41 11.84 -34.04 -4.98
N TYR A 42 11.10 -32.95 -5.22
CA TYR A 42 9.77 -33.06 -5.81
C TYR A 42 9.90 -33.31 -7.32
N ALA A 43 9.59 -34.53 -7.76
CA ALA A 43 9.58 -34.95 -9.15
C ALA A 43 8.18 -35.46 -9.54
N PRO A 44 7.28 -34.60 -10.03
CA PRO A 44 5.97 -35.03 -10.49
C PRO A 44 6.12 -35.84 -11.79
N ASN A 45 5.54 -37.04 -11.84
CA ASN A 45 5.49 -37.89 -13.04
C ASN A 45 4.47 -37.39 -14.09
N THR A 46 3.80 -36.27 -13.82
CA THR A 46 2.64 -35.78 -14.58
C THR A 46 3.03 -34.61 -15.48
N SER A 47 2.29 -34.44 -16.59
CA SER A 47 2.53 -33.33 -17.52
C SER A 47 2.25 -31.95 -16.92
N SER A 48 1.52 -31.83 -15.82
CA SER A 48 1.23 -30.57 -15.10
C SER A 48 1.92 -30.52 -13.73
N LEU A 49 2.30 -29.31 -13.31
CA LEU A 49 2.86 -29.05 -11.98
C LEU A 49 1.76 -28.58 -11.04
N TYR A 50 1.65 -29.21 -9.87
CA TYR A 50 0.76 -28.78 -8.78
C TYR A 50 1.45 -29.03 -7.45
N ILE A 51 1.83 -27.97 -6.74
CA ILE A 51 2.48 -28.08 -5.42
C ILE A 51 1.79 -27.14 -4.44
N THR A 52 1.50 -27.64 -3.25
CA THR A 52 0.98 -26.87 -2.12
C THR A 52 2.02 -26.81 -1.02
N PHE A 53 2.37 -25.60 -0.62
CA PHE A 53 3.24 -25.28 0.50
C PHE A 53 2.43 -24.71 1.65
N LEU A 54 2.77 -25.11 2.88
CA LEU A 54 2.26 -24.53 4.12
C LEU A 54 3.37 -23.74 4.81
N CYS A 55 3.13 -22.47 5.10
CA CYS A 55 4.05 -21.66 5.88
C CYS A 55 3.96 -22.03 7.36
N VAL A 56 5.04 -22.56 7.93
CA VAL A 56 5.11 -22.99 9.34
C VAL A 56 4.93 -21.81 10.32
N ARG A 57 5.20 -20.57 9.87
CA ARG A 57 5.12 -19.37 10.72
C ARG A 57 3.74 -18.74 10.77
N THR A 58 3.05 -18.71 9.65
CA THR A 58 1.80 -17.94 9.49
C THR A 58 0.60 -18.84 9.19
N ASP A 59 0.82 -20.15 9.07
CA ASP A 59 -0.16 -21.16 8.63
C ASP A 59 -0.80 -20.85 7.26
N MET A 60 -0.22 -19.90 6.52
CA MET A 60 -0.69 -19.51 5.20
C MET A 60 -0.24 -20.50 4.14
N LYS A 61 -1.15 -20.79 3.21
CA LYS A 61 -0.90 -21.68 2.09
C LYS A 61 -0.37 -20.92 0.87
N LEU A 62 0.54 -21.56 0.16
CA LEU A 62 1.07 -21.12 -1.12
C LEU A 62 0.91 -22.26 -2.11
N VAL A 63 0.13 -22.05 -3.16
CA VAL A 63 -0.10 -23.06 -4.20
C VAL A 63 0.56 -22.60 -5.49
N ILE A 64 1.39 -23.44 -6.09
CA ILE A 64 2.02 -23.18 -7.38
C ILE A 64 1.49 -24.21 -8.38
N LYS A 65 0.86 -23.72 -9.45
CA LYS A 65 0.30 -24.52 -10.54
C LYS A 65 0.96 -24.11 -11.85
N MET A 66 1.33 -25.07 -12.68
CA MET A 66 1.75 -24.82 -14.06
C MET A 66 1.06 -25.78 -15.01
N GLN A 67 0.46 -25.22 -16.07
CA GLN A 67 -0.18 -25.95 -17.14
C GLN A 67 0.78 -26.18 -18.31
N ASN A 68 0.50 -27.17 -19.15
CA ASN A 68 1.31 -27.51 -20.33
C ASN A 68 1.41 -26.39 -21.37
N ASN A 69 0.46 -25.46 -21.37
CA ASN A 69 0.45 -24.27 -22.23
C ASN A 69 1.45 -23.18 -21.79
N GLY A 70 2.22 -23.42 -20.74
CA GLY A 70 3.17 -22.44 -20.17
C GLY A 70 2.54 -21.44 -19.20
N GLN A 71 1.23 -21.55 -18.91
CA GLN A 71 0.58 -20.70 -17.93
C GLN A 71 0.93 -21.15 -16.51
N VAL A 72 1.49 -20.23 -15.72
CA VAL A 72 1.80 -20.40 -14.31
C VAL A 72 0.78 -19.62 -13.48
N ARG A 73 0.26 -20.25 -12.43
CA ARG A 73 -0.62 -19.64 -11.44
C ARG A 73 -0.06 -19.87 -10.05
N ILE A 74 0.23 -18.76 -9.35
CA ILE A 74 0.63 -18.75 -7.95
C ILE A 74 -0.57 -18.28 -7.15
N GLN A 75 -1.06 -19.07 -6.21
CA GLN A 75 -2.14 -18.67 -5.30
C GLN A 75 -1.55 -18.48 -3.90
N THR A 76 -1.73 -17.28 -3.36
CA THR A 76 -1.34 -16.88 -2.02
C THR A 76 -2.08 -15.60 -1.67
N ASP A 77 -2.44 -15.43 -0.41
CA ASP A 77 -3.07 -14.19 0.06
C ASP A 77 -2.03 -13.08 0.32
N ASP A 78 -0.73 -13.42 0.38
CA ASP A 78 0.35 -12.45 0.59
C ASP A 78 0.95 -11.97 -0.74
N ILE A 79 0.66 -10.71 -1.10
CA ILE A 79 1.17 -10.06 -2.31
C ILE A 79 2.71 -9.91 -2.32
N GLU A 80 3.33 -9.76 -1.14
CA GLU A 80 4.79 -9.62 -1.03
C GLU A 80 5.49 -10.94 -1.29
N LEU A 81 4.93 -12.04 -0.74
CA LEU A 81 5.41 -13.38 -1.04
C LEU A 81 5.30 -13.71 -2.52
N ALA A 82 4.14 -13.42 -3.15
CA ALA A 82 3.95 -13.60 -4.58
C ALA A 82 5.00 -12.82 -5.39
N GLY A 83 5.26 -11.56 -5.03
CA GLY A 83 6.29 -10.73 -5.66
C GLY A 83 7.68 -11.33 -5.53
N ASN A 84 8.07 -11.78 -4.33
CA ASN A 84 9.39 -12.38 -4.09
C ASN A 84 9.60 -13.67 -4.90
N ILE A 85 8.56 -14.50 -5.02
CA ILE A 85 8.59 -15.71 -5.85
C ILE A 85 8.76 -15.35 -7.33
N ILE A 86 7.98 -14.39 -7.84
CA ILE A 86 8.08 -13.97 -9.25
C ILE A 86 9.46 -13.38 -9.55
N GLN A 87 10.00 -12.52 -8.67
CA GLN A 87 11.32 -11.92 -8.85
C GLN A 87 12.44 -12.96 -8.80
N SER A 88 12.36 -13.93 -7.90
CA SER A 88 13.38 -14.99 -7.82
C SER A 88 13.30 -15.95 -9.01
N LEU A 89 12.09 -16.32 -9.46
CA LEU A 89 11.88 -17.07 -10.70
C LEU A 89 12.47 -16.34 -11.90
N GLY A 90 12.19 -15.03 -12.05
CA GLY A 90 12.71 -14.26 -13.17
C GLY A 90 14.24 -14.11 -13.15
N LYS A 91 14.84 -13.95 -11.97
CA LYS A 91 16.31 -13.95 -11.82
C LYS A 91 16.93 -15.29 -12.22
N PHE A 92 16.31 -16.39 -11.79
CA PHE A 92 16.80 -17.74 -12.09
C PHE A 92 16.67 -18.10 -13.58
N LEU A 93 15.54 -17.73 -14.19
CA LEU A 93 15.26 -17.98 -15.60
C LEU A 93 15.87 -16.91 -16.53
N LYS A 94 16.45 -15.83 -15.98
CA LYS A 94 16.98 -14.67 -16.71
C LYS A 94 15.96 -14.01 -17.65
N ILE A 95 14.74 -13.84 -17.16
CA ILE A 95 13.66 -13.17 -17.90
C ILE A 95 13.85 -11.67 -17.76
N GLU A 96 13.94 -10.96 -18.89
CA GLU A 96 14.09 -9.50 -18.91
C GLU A 96 12.76 -8.79 -18.61
N ASP A 97 11.67 -9.24 -19.21
CA ASP A 97 10.35 -8.61 -19.11
C ASP A 97 9.28 -9.66 -18.82
N LEU A 98 8.47 -9.44 -17.77
CA LEU A 98 7.34 -10.31 -17.43
C LEU A 98 6.13 -9.48 -17.00
N GLN A 99 5.02 -9.67 -17.72
CA GLN A 99 3.72 -9.15 -17.34
C GLN A 99 2.95 -10.19 -16.54
N THR A 100 2.27 -9.73 -15.49
CA THR A 100 1.47 -10.56 -14.59
C THR A 100 0.10 -9.95 -14.37
N VAL A 101 -0.88 -10.83 -14.14
CA VAL A 101 -2.24 -10.47 -13.74
C VAL A 101 -2.44 -10.99 -12.32
N GLY A 102 -2.69 -10.10 -11.37
CA GLY A 102 -2.84 -10.46 -9.96
C GLY A 102 -4.19 -10.01 -9.40
N ASP A 103 -4.85 -10.85 -8.62
CA ASP A 103 -6.05 -10.47 -7.89
C ASP A 103 -5.88 -10.81 -6.40
N PHE A 104 -5.94 -9.79 -5.55
CA PHE A 104 -5.78 -9.88 -4.10
C PHE A 104 -6.93 -9.12 -3.42
N PRO A 105 -8.12 -9.74 -3.29
CA PRO A 105 -9.33 -9.02 -2.88
C PRO A 105 -9.21 -8.36 -1.51
N GLN A 106 -8.60 -9.03 -0.53
CA GLN A 106 -8.42 -8.49 0.83
C GLN A 106 -7.55 -7.23 0.85
N GLU A 107 -6.42 -7.25 0.13
CA GLU A 107 -5.55 -6.08 0.02
C GLU A 107 -6.22 -4.92 -0.73
N PHE A 108 -7.09 -5.22 -1.72
CA PHE A 108 -7.83 -4.20 -2.44
C PHE A 108 -8.93 -3.55 -1.59
N GLU A 109 -9.63 -4.30 -0.73
CA GLU A 109 -10.59 -3.72 0.22
C GLU A 109 -9.90 -2.77 1.22
N ILE A 110 -8.75 -3.17 1.76
CA ILE A 110 -7.94 -2.32 2.66
C ILE A 110 -7.48 -1.06 1.94
N LEU A 111 -7.06 -1.20 0.68
CA LEU A 111 -6.63 -0.07 -0.14
C LEU A 111 -7.76 0.94 -0.38
N GLU A 112 -8.98 0.48 -0.66
CA GLU A 112 -10.16 1.35 -0.81
C GLU A 112 -10.46 2.14 0.47
N GLN A 113 -10.40 1.48 1.63
CA GLN A 113 -10.57 2.14 2.92
C GLN A 113 -9.51 3.22 3.17
N ILE A 114 -8.26 2.94 2.83
CA ILE A 114 -7.16 3.89 3.00
C ILE A 114 -7.31 5.09 2.07
N PHE A 115 -7.80 4.89 0.84
CA PHE A 115 -8.11 6.00 -0.06
C PHE A 115 -9.18 6.93 0.52
N TYR A 116 -10.25 6.36 1.05
CA TYR A 116 -11.31 7.14 1.71
C TYR A 116 -10.76 7.94 2.90
N GLN A 117 -9.96 7.29 3.76
CA GLN A 117 -9.32 7.97 4.90
C GLN A 117 -8.38 9.10 4.45
N ILE A 118 -7.58 8.90 3.40
CA ILE A 118 -6.69 9.92 2.87
C ILE A 118 -7.48 11.16 2.43
N GLU A 119 -8.62 10.98 1.78
CA GLU A 119 -9.49 12.08 1.34
C GLU A 119 -10.10 12.84 2.53
N GLU A 120 -10.56 12.11 3.55
CA GLU A 120 -11.07 12.70 4.79
C GLU A 120 -9.98 13.52 5.51
N TYR A 121 -8.79 12.95 5.71
CA TYR A 121 -7.66 13.63 6.35
C TYR A 121 -7.22 14.87 5.57
N GLN A 122 -7.23 14.82 4.23
CA GLN A 122 -6.92 15.98 3.39
C GLN A 122 -7.95 17.11 3.59
N THR A 123 -9.24 16.76 3.66
CA THR A 123 -10.33 17.72 3.90
C THR A 123 -10.21 18.37 5.27
N VAL A 124 -10.01 17.57 6.33
CA VAL A 124 -9.80 18.07 7.69
C VAL A 124 -8.55 18.97 7.75
N ARG A 125 -7.46 18.57 7.08
CA ARG A 125 -6.23 19.39 7.02
C ARG A 125 -6.47 20.75 6.37
N GLN A 126 -7.25 20.80 5.29
CA GLN A 126 -7.60 22.05 4.63
C GLN A 126 -8.43 22.96 5.55
N LYS A 127 -9.42 22.40 6.24
CA LYS A 127 -10.25 23.14 7.21
C LYS A 127 -9.40 23.71 8.35
N LEU A 128 -8.60 22.87 9.02
CA LEU A 128 -7.70 23.33 10.10
C LEU A 128 -6.72 24.41 9.64
N SER A 129 -6.25 24.34 8.38
CA SER A 129 -5.34 25.35 7.83
C SER A 129 -6.05 26.70 7.62
N SER A 130 -7.34 26.68 7.24
CA SER A 130 -8.18 27.88 7.14
C SER A 130 -8.43 28.49 8.51
N ASP A 131 -8.85 27.67 9.48
CA ASP A 131 -9.17 28.11 10.84
C ASP A 131 -7.94 28.75 11.52
N MET A 132 -6.75 28.15 11.36
CA MET A 132 -5.50 28.73 11.86
C MET A 132 -5.15 30.08 11.22
N ALA A 133 -5.42 30.25 9.92
CA ALA A 133 -5.18 31.52 9.23
C ALA A 133 -6.12 32.61 9.74
N GLU A 134 -7.38 32.26 10.00
CA GLU A 134 -8.36 33.16 10.62
C GLU A 134 -7.94 33.56 12.04
N HIS A 135 -7.57 32.59 12.88
CA HIS A 135 -7.05 32.86 14.22
C HIS A 135 -5.80 33.76 14.21
N ALA A 136 -4.87 33.55 13.28
CA ALA A 136 -3.69 34.41 13.13
C ALA A 136 -4.06 35.86 12.74
N SER A 137 -5.11 36.04 11.94
CA SER A 137 -5.65 37.36 11.60
C SER A 137 -6.28 38.03 12.83
N ILE A 138 -7.09 37.29 13.60
CA ILE A 138 -7.75 37.78 14.81
C ILE A 138 -6.72 38.19 15.87
N ILE A 139 -5.67 37.37 16.07
CA ILE A 139 -4.57 37.68 17.01
C ILE A 139 -3.90 39.00 16.66
N ARG A 140 -3.61 39.25 15.37
CA ARG A 140 -3.02 40.52 14.93
C ARG A 140 -3.95 41.70 15.26
N ASN A 141 -5.25 41.54 15.04
CA ASN A 141 -6.24 42.57 15.35
C ASN A 141 -6.34 42.84 16.86
N PHE A 142 -6.37 41.81 17.70
CA PHE A 142 -6.38 41.98 19.16
C PHE A 142 -5.09 42.59 19.69
N LEU A 143 -3.93 42.25 19.11
CA LEU A 143 -2.65 42.85 19.47
C LEU A 143 -2.66 44.37 19.24
N ILE A 144 -3.16 44.81 18.07
CA ILE A 144 -3.27 46.24 17.73
C ILE A 144 -4.21 46.94 18.71
N ARG A 145 -5.41 46.38 18.95
CA ARG A 145 -6.40 46.96 19.87
C ARG A 145 -5.92 47.02 21.32
N ALA A 146 -5.20 45.99 21.77
CA ALA A 146 -4.60 45.97 23.11
C ALA A 146 -3.54 47.07 23.26
N GLU A 147 -2.75 47.30 22.21
CA GLU A 147 -1.73 48.36 22.20
C GLU A 147 -2.36 49.76 22.15
N ASP A 148 -3.42 49.95 21.35
CA ASP A 148 -4.17 51.21 21.32
C ASP A 148 -4.79 51.53 22.70
N ALA A 149 -5.41 50.53 23.36
CA ALA A 149 -5.95 50.69 24.71
C ALA A 149 -4.86 51.02 25.73
N ARG A 150 -3.67 50.41 25.58
CA ARG A 150 -2.49 50.71 26.42
C ARG A 150 -2.03 52.15 26.24
N LEU A 151 -2.00 52.66 25.01
CA LEU A 151 -1.61 54.05 24.71
C LEU A 151 -2.62 55.08 25.28
N ILE A 152 -3.91 54.76 25.25
CA ILE A 152 -4.98 55.60 25.79
C ILE A 152 -5.05 55.54 27.34
N GLY A 153 -4.43 54.53 27.95
CA GLY A 153 -4.42 54.33 29.40
C GLY A 153 -5.64 53.56 29.95
N ASP A 154 -6.46 52.96 29.09
CA ASP A 154 -7.59 52.13 29.50
C ASP A 154 -7.15 50.69 29.81
N ILE A 155 -6.80 50.48 31.09
CA ILE A 155 -6.31 49.19 31.58
C ILE A 155 -7.42 48.12 31.59
N SER A 156 -8.71 48.50 31.65
CA SER A 156 -9.80 47.53 31.71
C SER A 156 -9.97 46.81 30.37
N ILE A 157 -10.01 47.59 29.29
CA ILE A 157 -10.11 47.07 27.91
C ILE A 157 -8.83 46.33 27.53
N MET A 158 -7.66 46.84 27.94
CA MET A 158 -6.38 46.16 27.70
C MET A 158 -6.39 44.73 28.29
N LYS A 159 -6.84 44.57 29.55
CA LYS A 159 -6.91 43.25 30.20
C LYS A 159 -7.87 42.31 29.49
N GLN A 160 -9.03 42.80 29.04
CA GLN A 160 -9.98 41.99 28.28
C GLN A 160 -9.35 41.44 26.99
N HIS A 161 -8.70 42.30 26.19
CA HIS A 161 -8.02 41.87 24.97
C HIS A 161 -6.87 40.88 25.22
N TYR A 162 -6.14 41.01 26.34
CA TYR A 162 -5.12 40.02 26.72
C TYR A 162 -5.72 38.67 27.15
N ILE A 163 -6.87 38.66 27.83
CA ILE A 163 -7.59 37.43 28.17
C ILE A 163 -8.08 36.75 26.89
N ASP A 164 -8.65 37.50 25.94
CA ASP A 164 -9.10 36.98 24.66
C ASP A 164 -7.93 36.41 23.84
N LEU A 165 -6.77 37.09 23.85
CA LEU A 165 -5.53 36.59 23.24
C LEU A 165 -5.05 35.29 23.88
N LEU A 166 -5.12 35.17 25.21
CA LEU A 166 -4.73 33.95 25.92
C LEU A 166 -5.63 32.78 25.52
N ASN A 167 -6.94 32.99 25.45
CA ASN A 167 -7.91 31.98 25.04
C ASN A 167 -7.65 31.52 23.60
N LEU A 168 -7.48 32.47 22.67
CA LEU A 168 -7.13 32.16 21.29
C LEU A 168 -5.81 31.41 21.15
N ASN A 169 -4.82 31.73 21.97
CA ASN A 169 -3.55 31.03 21.95
C ASN A 169 -3.70 29.58 22.44
N HIS A 170 -4.54 29.35 23.46
CA HIS A 170 -4.86 27.99 23.91
C HIS A 170 -5.57 27.19 22.80
N ASP A 171 -6.56 27.79 22.14
CA ASP A 171 -7.27 27.17 21.02
C ASP A 171 -6.35 26.85 19.84
N LEU A 172 -5.40 27.75 19.52
CA LEU A 172 -4.39 27.51 18.50
C LEU A 172 -3.45 26.35 18.84
N ILE A 173 -3.03 26.24 20.10
CA ILE A 173 -2.18 25.13 20.55
C ILE A 173 -2.94 23.81 20.39
N ASN A 174 -4.21 23.77 20.80
CA ASN A 174 -5.06 22.59 20.65
C ASN A 174 -5.27 22.24 19.16
N GLY A 175 -5.58 23.23 18.32
CA GLY A 175 -5.72 23.04 16.87
C GLY A 175 -4.43 22.56 16.21
N TYR A 176 -3.28 23.08 16.66
CA TYR A 176 -1.97 22.62 16.20
C TYR A 176 -1.70 21.16 16.57
N GLN A 177 -2.03 20.73 17.79
CA GLN A 177 -1.90 19.33 18.21
C GLN A 177 -2.77 18.41 17.34
N ILE A 178 -4.04 18.76 17.11
CA ILE A 178 -4.94 18.00 16.22
C ILE A 178 -4.34 17.91 14.81
N ARG A 179 -3.79 19.01 14.30
CA ARG A 179 -3.14 19.03 12.98
C ARG A 179 -1.93 18.12 12.92
N CYS A 180 -1.09 18.08 13.95
CA CYS A 180 0.05 17.18 14.04
C CYS A 180 -0.41 15.71 14.00
N THR A 181 -1.39 15.34 14.82
CA THR A 181 -1.95 13.97 14.84
C THR A 181 -2.52 13.58 13.47
N ASN A 182 -3.36 14.43 12.88
CA ASN A 182 -3.91 14.21 11.55
C ASN A 182 -2.80 14.05 10.50
N HIS A 183 -1.78 14.92 10.53
CA HIS A 183 -0.66 14.83 9.60
C HIS A 183 0.12 13.52 9.76
N GLU A 184 0.34 13.05 10.98
CA GLU A 184 1.02 11.77 11.25
C GLU A 184 0.23 10.58 10.70
N GLU A 185 -1.09 10.55 10.90
CA GLU A 185 -1.98 9.49 10.37
C GLU A 185 -2.00 9.49 8.85
N LEU A 186 -2.17 10.67 8.23
CA LEU A 186 -2.07 10.82 6.78
C LEU A 186 -0.72 10.31 6.24
N MET A 187 0.39 10.62 6.92
CA MET A 187 1.72 10.17 6.53
C MET A 187 1.92 8.65 6.71
N LYS A 188 1.25 8.01 7.67
CA LYS A 188 1.22 6.54 7.78
C LYS A 188 0.48 5.93 6.59
N ASN A 189 -0.70 6.45 6.26
CA ASN A 189 -1.52 5.97 5.14
C ASN A 189 -0.81 6.14 3.79
N LEU A 190 -0.17 7.29 3.56
CA LEU A 190 0.62 7.53 2.35
C LEU A 190 1.86 6.62 2.25
N ARG A 191 2.51 6.29 3.37
CA ARG A 191 3.62 5.32 3.38
C ARG A 191 3.14 3.92 3.02
N TYR A 192 2.02 3.49 3.59
CA TYR A 192 1.44 2.19 3.28
C TYR A 192 0.99 2.10 1.81
N LEU A 193 0.33 3.13 1.28
CA LEU A 193 -0.01 3.22 -0.15
C LEU A 193 1.23 3.08 -1.04
N ASN A 194 2.32 3.78 -0.71
CA ASN A 194 3.58 3.65 -1.44
C ASN A 194 4.18 2.24 -1.35
N GLN A 195 4.06 1.56 -0.20
CA GLN A 195 4.48 0.17 -0.06
C GLN A 195 3.66 -0.75 -0.97
N ILE A 196 2.34 -0.60 -1.03
CA ILE A 196 1.48 -1.38 -1.95
C ILE A 196 1.88 -1.16 -3.41
N ILE A 197 2.17 0.08 -3.82
CA ILE A 197 2.65 0.35 -5.19
C ILE A 197 3.95 -0.41 -5.49
N GLN A 198 4.88 -0.43 -4.52
CA GLN A 198 6.11 -1.20 -4.68
C GLN A 198 5.86 -2.71 -4.71
N LYS A 199 4.96 -3.23 -3.87
CA LYS A 199 4.55 -4.65 -3.88
C LYS A 199 3.92 -5.02 -5.23
N ALA A 200 3.00 -4.20 -5.74
CA ALA A 200 2.39 -4.35 -7.07
C ALA A 200 3.41 -4.26 -8.22
N GLY A 201 4.43 -3.41 -8.08
CA GLY A 201 5.55 -3.34 -9.03
C GLY A 201 6.42 -4.60 -8.98
N ASN A 202 6.67 -5.16 -7.79
CA ASN A 202 7.45 -6.38 -7.60
C ASN A 202 6.75 -7.65 -8.12
N LEU A 203 5.44 -7.60 -8.40
CA LEU A 203 4.76 -8.66 -9.13
C LEU A 203 5.18 -8.76 -10.61
N ARG A 204 5.95 -7.81 -11.13
CA ARG A 204 6.33 -7.71 -12.55
C ARG A 204 7.83 -7.52 -12.72
N ILE A 205 8.34 -7.84 -13.91
CA ILE A 205 9.78 -7.79 -14.21
C ILE A 205 10.02 -6.90 -15.43
N GLY A 206 11.13 -6.16 -15.40
CA GLY A 206 11.57 -5.31 -16.49
C GLY A 206 10.71 -4.06 -16.69
N LYS A 207 10.43 -3.73 -17.95
CA LYS A 207 9.69 -2.52 -18.34
C LYS A 207 8.29 -2.44 -17.72
N TYR A 208 7.65 -3.58 -17.51
CA TYR A 208 6.30 -3.65 -16.96
C TYR A 208 6.25 -3.17 -15.51
N LYS A 209 7.30 -3.40 -14.72
CA LYS A 209 7.42 -2.87 -13.34
C LYS A 209 7.40 -1.34 -13.35
N THR A 210 8.25 -0.73 -14.18
CA THR A 210 8.36 0.73 -14.24
C THR A 210 7.07 1.37 -14.77
N ASN A 211 6.43 0.74 -15.76
CA ASN A 211 5.16 1.21 -16.31
C ASN A 211 4.03 1.14 -15.28
N THR A 212 3.87 0.03 -14.55
CA THR A 212 2.84 -0.08 -13.51
C THR A 212 3.05 0.97 -12.42
N ILE A 213 4.27 1.22 -11.96
CA ILE A 213 4.54 2.27 -10.96
C ILE A 213 4.15 3.65 -11.49
N LYS A 214 4.42 3.95 -12.77
CA LYS A 214 3.99 5.20 -13.41
C LYS A 214 2.47 5.31 -13.47
N HIS A 215 1.76 4.26 -13.90
CA HIS A 215 0.30 4.24 -13.95
C HIS A 215 -0.34 4.36 -12.57
N CYS A 216 0.17 3.65 -11.55
CA CYS A 216 -0.31 3.79 -10.17
C CYS A 216 -0.11 5.21 -9.63
N ARG A 217 1.02 5.86 -9.93
CA ARG A 217 1.25 7.27 -9.54
C ARG A 217 0.33 8.24 -10.28
N ALA A 218 0.03 8.00 -11.55
CA ALA A 218 -0.94 8.78 -12.31
C ALA A 218 -2.36 8.64 -11.72
N ALA A 219 -2.79 7.42 -11.41
CA ALA A 219 -4.09 7.14 -10.80
C ALA A 219 -4.26 7.82 -9.42
N ILE A 220 -3.18 7.91 -8.62
CA ILE A 220 -3.19 8.65 -7.34
C ILE A 220 -3.36 10.16 -7.59
N LYS A 221 -2.70 10.70 -8.62
CA LYS A 221 -2.81 12.12 -8.95
C LYS A 221 -4.23 12.48 -9.42
N GLU A 222 -4.90 11.56 -10.09
CA GLU A 222 -6.30 11.68 -10.53
C GLU A 222 -7.31 11.30 -9.45
N ASN A 223 -6.84 10.94 -8.25
CA ASN A 223 -7.62 10.50 -7.09
C ASN A 223 -8.62 9.36 -7.42
N ASN A 224 -8.23 8.43 -8.30
CA ASN A 224 -9.11 7.37 -8.77
C ASN A 224 -8.66 5.99 -8.24
N ALA A 225 -9.31 5.55 -7.16
CA ALA A 225 -9.04 4.26 -6.52
C ALA A 225 -9.32 3.07 -7.45
N GLN A 226 -10.36 3.14 -8.29
CA GLN A 226 -10.73 2.05 -9.20
C GLN A 226 -9.69 1.87 -10.32
N LEU A 227 -9.19 2.97 -10.87
CA LEU A 227 -8.09 2.93 -11.85
C LEU A 227 -6.80 2.39 -11.23
N LEU A 228 -6.54 2.69 -9.95
CA LEU A 228 -5.38 2.13 -9.25
C LEU A 228 -5.51 0.62 -9.04
N ILE A 229 -6.67 0.13 -8.59
CA ILE A 229 -6.93 -1.31 -8.44
C ILE A 229 -6.81 -2.01 -9.79
N LYS A 230 -7.42 -1.45 -10.84
CA LYS A 230 -7.31 -1.99 -12.21
C LYS A 230 -5.85 -2.04 -12.68
N SER A 231 -5.10 -0.97 -12.44
CA SER A 231 -3.66 -0.88 -12.78
C SER A 231 -2.84 -1.92 -12.02
N ILE A 232 -3.15 -2.19 -10.76
CA ILE A 232 -2.49 -3.25 -9.98
C ILE A 232 -2.88 -4.63 -10.54
N LYS A 233 -4.15 -4.84 -10.87
CA LYS A 233 -4.68 -6.11 -11.35
C LYS A 233 -4.07 -6.54 -12.69
N THR A 234 -4.14 -5.69 -13.72
CA THR A 234 -3.77 -6.07 -15.10
C THR A 234 -2.45 -5.48 -15.57
N GLY A 235 -1.95 -4.44 -14.89
CA GLY A 235 -0.76 -3.69 -15.31
C GLY A 235 -0.99 -2.75 -16.50
N ASN A 236 -2.22 -2.69 -17.03
CA ASN A 236 -2.62 -1.85 -18.15
C ASN A 236 -3.81 -0.96 -17.75
N VAL A 237 -3.85 0.26 -18.32
CA VAL A 237 -4.99 1.20 -18.23
C VAL A 237 -6.22 0.62 -18.89
#